data_AF-A0A842QHE8-F1
#
_entry.id   AF-A0A842QHE8-F1
#
_cell.length_a   1.000
_cell.length_b   1.000
_cell.length_c   1.000
_cell.angle_alpha   90.00
_cell.angle_beta   90.00
_cell.angle_gamma   90.00
#
_symmetry.space_group_name_H-M   'P 1'
#
loop_
_entity.id
_entity.type
_entity.pdbx_description
1 polymer ?
#
loop_
_entity_poly.entity_id
_entity_poly.type
_entity_poly.pdbx_seq_one_letter_code
_entity_poly.pdbx_strand_id
1 'polypeptide(L)'
;MYPDDPAKVIVKAELVGLRALVDLLRERVNKDTKDIHTRALSKLRGATNEWRIGKQKGNPNFFPVTKQEKYLRFDELDFIWQSTARYGNTENKRIRSEKDGPVGYLNKLLNIHGAILRDYAVCLYPMPTPEEIGQRGTVPIWGYEGNNKLGSVETAHGPTLPELDFIDMIRSHGRNLCAKAFISRVDPKEFSKYALLQVRRLSAFLDYVYTGGDAGHWGFKRPRNRAAKRRQQGPHADQILSVLLAST
;
A
#
# COMPACT_ATOMS: atom_id res chain seq x y z
N MET A 1 -20.47 6.08 4.68
CA MET A 1 -20.89 5.42 3.42
C MET A 1 -19.83 4.40 3.08
N TYR A 2 -20.22 3.15 2.91
CA TYR A 2 -19.31 2.06 2.53
C TYR A 2 -19.08 2.05 1.01
N PRO A 3 -17.96 1.47 0.52
CA PRO A 3 -17.79 1.27 -0.91
C PRO A 3 -18.77 0.24 -1.44
N ASP A 4 -19.26 0.44 -2.67
CA ASP A 4 -20.20 -0.49 -3.32
C ASP A 4 -19.58 -1.87 -3.62
N ASP A 5 -18.27 -1.92 -3.85
CA ASP A 5 -17.51 -3.15 -4.10
C ASP A 5 -16.23 -3.15 -3.24
N PRO A 6 -16.32 -3.58 -1.97
CA PRO A 6 -15.20 -3.61 -1.03
C PRO A 6 -14.03 -4.48 -1.53
N ALA A 7 -14.33 -5.61 -2.16
CA ALA A 7 -13.33 -6.50 -2.75
C ALA A 7 -12.49 -5.79 -3.81
N LYS A 8 -13.14 -5.07 -4.73
CA LYS A 8 -12.47 -4.28 -5.77
C LYS A 8 -11.65 -3.14 -5.18
N VAL A 9 -12.14 -2.47 -4.14
CA VAL A 9 -11.42 -1.39 -3.45
C VAL A 9 -10.13 -1.93 -2.81
N ILE A 10 -10.19 -3.05 -2.07
CA ILE A 10 -9.01 -3.67 -1.46
C ILE A 10 -8.00 -4.12 -2.52
N VAL A 11 -8.43 -4.85 -3.56
CA VAL A 11 -7.54 -5.29 -4.65
C VAL A 11 -6.84 -4.11 -5.30
N LYS A 12 -7.58 -3.03 -5.59
CA LYS A 12 -7.03 -1.82 -6.20
C LYS A 12 -6.04 -1.13 -5.27
N ALA A 13 -6.39 -0.98 -4.00
CA ALA A 13 -5.53 -0.38 -2.98
C ALA A 13 -4.22 -1.15 -2.82
N GLU A 14 -4.29 -2.48 -2.72
CA GLU A 14 -3.13 -3.33 -2.54
C GLU A 14 -2.20 -3.29 -3.75
N LEU A 15 -2.73 -3.48 -4.97
CA LEU A 15 -1.93 -3.42 -6.19
C LEU A 15 -1.25 -2.07 -6.39
N VAL A 16 -1.99 -0.98 -6.15
CA VAL A 16 -1.44 0.38 -6.25
C VAL A 16 -0.36 0.60 -5.19
N GLY A 17 -0.60 0.18 -3.95
CA GLY A 17 0.36 0.33 -2.85
C GLY A 17 1.65 -0.44 -3.07
N LEU A 18 1.53 -1.70 -3.52
CA LEU A 18 2.68 -2.54 -3.85
C LEU A 18 3.44 -2.01 -5.07
N ARG A 19 2.74 -1.45 -6.06
CA ARG A 19 3.40 -0.82 -7.19
C ARG A 19 4.13 0.45 -6.78
N ALA A 20 3.51 1.30 -5.98
CA ALA A 20 4.12 2.51 -5.44
C ALA A 20 5.36 2.18 -4.59
N LEU A 21 5.31 1.10 -3.80
CA LEU A 21 6.47 0.57 -3.08
C LEU A 21 7.63 0.32 -4.03
N VAL A 22 7.43 -0.51 -5.05
CA VAL A 22 8.50 -0.88 -6.01
C VAL A 22 9.02 0.34 -6.77
N ASP A 23 8.14 1.25 -7.20
CA ASP A 23 8.53 2.49 -7.89
C ASP A 23 9.36 3.41 -6.99
N LEU A 24 9.00 3.55 -5.69
CA LEU A 24 9.77 4.32 -4.72
C LEU A 24 11.14 3.72 -4.42
N LEU A 25 11.24 2.38 -4.37
CA LEU A 25 12.52 1.69 -4.26
C LEU A 25 13.39 2.01 -5.48
N ARG A 26 12.85 1.86 -6.70
CA ARG A 26 13.55 2.13 -7.96
C ARG A 26 14.17 3.52 -8.00
N GLU A 27 13.42 4.55 -7.58
CA GLU A 27 13.88 5.95 -7.57
C GLU A 27 15.09 6.21 -6.66
N ARG A 28 15.38 5.30 -5.73
CA ARG A 28 16.41 5.47 -4.69
C ARG A 28 17.50 4.41 -4.73
N VAL A 29 17.45 3.48 -5.69
CA VAL A 29 18.43 2.39 -5.80
C VAL A 29 19.84 2.95 -5.88
N ASN A 30 20.73 2.35 -5.12
CA ASN A 30 22.17 2.51 -5.21
C ASN A 30 22.84 1.11 -5.30
N LYS A 31 24.18 1.07 -5.32
CA LYS A 31 24.94 -0.18 -5.41
C LYS A 31 24.59 -1.19 -4.30
N ASP A 32 24.28 -0.71 -3.09
CA ASP A 32 24.06 -1.56 -1.91
C ASP A 32 22.61 -2.08 -1.83
N THR A 33 21.66 -1.39 -2.47
CA THR A 33 20.22 -1.66 -2.37
C THR A 33 19.58 -2.19 -3.66
N LYS A 34 20.38 -2.36 -4.73
CA LYS A 34 19.93 -2.82 -6.04
C LYS A 34 19.27 -4.20 -5.99
N ASP A 35 19.82 -5.11 -5.20
CA ASP A 35 19.31 -6.48 -5.09
C ASP A 35 17.95 -6.52 -4.41
N ILE A 36 17.72 -5.64 -3.43
CA ILE A 36 16.43 -5.51 -2.73
C ILE A 36 15.33 -5.09 -3.71
N HIS A 37 15.58 -4.04 -4.51
CA HIS A 37 14.63 -3.61 -5.54
C HIS A 37 14.37 -4.71 -6.57
N THR A 38 15.42 -5.40 -7.05
CA THR A 38 15.28 -6.46 -8.05
C THR A 38 14.44 -7.62 -7.51
N ARG A 39 14.67 -8.02 -6.26
CA ARG A 39 13.89 -9.04 -5.55
C ARG A 39 12.43 -8.62 -5.37
N ALA A 40 12.18 -7.39 -4.93
CA ALA A 40 10.83 -6.87 -4.76
C ALA A 40 10.06 -6.81 -6.10
N LEU A 41 10.71 -6.31 -7.16
CA LEU A 41 10.12 -6.27 -8.50
C LEU A 41 9.78 -7.68 -9.02
N SER A 42 10.66 -8.65 -8.79
CA SER A 42 10.44 -10.05 -9.19
C SER A 42 9.23 -10.65 -8.47
N LYS A 43 9.13 -10.50 -7.14
CA LYS A 43 7.98 -10.96 -6.33
C LYS A 43 6.66 -10.38 -6.82
N LEU A 44 6.59 -9.07 -7.02
CA LEU A 44 5.37 -8.41 -7.49
C LEU A 44 4.98 -8.88 -8.89
N ARG A 45 5.95 -8.98 -9.82
CA ARG A 45 5.69 -9.48 -11.19
C ARG A 45 5.22 -10.93 -11.18
N GLY A 46 5.84 -11.79 -10.39
CA GLY A 46 5.46 -13.19 -10.25
C GLY A 46 4.02 -13.33 -9.77
N ALA A 47 3.68 -12.70 -8.64
CA ALA A 47 2.35 -12.76 -8.06
C ALA A 47 1.26 -12.18 -8.98
N THR A 48 1.53 -11.02 -9.59
CA THR A 48 0.56 -10.40 -10.52
C THR A 48 0.38 -11.22 -11.79
N ASN A 49 1.42 -11.89 -12.28
CA ASN A 49 1.32 -12.80 -13.42
C ASN A 49 0.53 -14.06 -13.08
N GLU A 50 0.76 -14.65 -11.91
CA GLU A 50 0.01 -15.82 -11.42
C GLU A 50 -1.49 -15.50 -11.31
N TRP A 51 -1.85 -14.39 -10.67
CA TRP A 51 -3.24 -13.93 -10.60
C TRP A 51 -3.84 -13.69 -11.98
N ARG A 52 -3.08 -13.05 -12.90
CA ARG A 52 -3.54 -12.82 -14.28
C ARG A 52 -3.82 -14.12 -15.02
N ILE A 53 -2.97 -15.13 -14.88
CA ILE A 53 -3.18 -16.46 -15.48
C ILE A 53 -4.43 -17.11 -14.90
N GLY A 54 -4.66 -17.02 -13.59
CA GLY A 54 -5.88 -17.51 -12.94
C GLY A 54 -7.14 -16.88 -13.54
N LYS A 55 -7.15 -15.55 -13.70
CA LYS A 55 -8.26 -14.83 -14.37
C LYS A 55 -8.49 -15.33 -15.80
N GLN A 56 -7.43 -15.52 -16.58
CA GLN A 56 -7.55 -16.00 -17.97
C GLN A 56 -8.10 -17.42 -18.06
N LYS A 57 -7.85 -18.25 -17.04
CA LYS A 57 -8.37 -19.63 -16.94
C LYS A 57 -9.78 -19.71 -16.32
N GLY A 58 -10.42 -18.57 -16.03
CA GLY A 58 -11.74 -18.53 -15.38
C GLY A 58 -11.73 -18.89 -13.90
N ASN A 59 -10.56 -18.94 -13.26
CA ASN A 59 -10.39 -19.20 -11.83
C ASN A 59 -9.62 -18.05 -11.17
N PRO A 60 -10.22 -16.87 -11.00
CA PRO A 60 -9.56 -15.72 -10.41
C PRO A 60 -9.21 -16.01 -8.94
N ASN A 61 -7.93 -15.89 -8.59
CA ASN A 61 -7.46 -16.03 -7.21
C ASN A 61 -6.45 -14.92 -6.90
N PHE A 62 -6.81 -13.98 -6.02
CA PHE A 62 -5.96 -12.86 -5.65
C PHE A 62 -4.90 -13.21 -4.58
N PHE A 63 -5.05 -14.36 -3.92
CA PHE A 63 -4.16 -14.83 -2.85
C PHE A 63 -2.66 -14.78 -3.17
N PRO A 64 -2.16 -15.08 -4.40
CA PRO A 64 -0.74 -14.95 -4.70
C PRO A 64 -0.18 -13.54 -4.45
N VAL A 65 -0.98 -12.49 -4.66
CA VAL A 65 -0.59 -11.10 -4.41
C VAL A 65 -0.54 -10.83 -2.90
N THR A 66 -1.63 -11.14 -2.19
CA THR A 66 -1.73 -10.99 -0.72
C THR A 66 -0.62 -11.75 0.01
N LYS A 67 -0.28 -12.96 -0.46
CA LYS A 67 0.83 -13.74 0.09
C LYS A 67 2.19 -13.04 -0.07
N GLN A 68 2.42 -12.35 -1.19
CA GLN A 68 3.68 -11.64 -1.43
C GLN A 68 3.76 -10.28 -0.73
N GLU A 69 2.62 -9.67 -0.38
CA GLU A 69 2.51 -8.36 0.26
C GLU A 69 3.44 -8.24 1.47
N LYS A 70 3.34 -9.17 2.45
CA LYS A 70 4.23 -9.23 3.62
C LYS A 70 5.72 -9.22 3.27
N TYR A 71 6.13 -9.98 2.25
CA TYR A 71 7.54 -10.07 1.85
C TYR A 71 8.02 -8.82 1.12
N LEU A 72 7.14 -8.16 0.35
CA LEU A 72 7.43 -6.87 -0.27
C LEU A 72 7.57 -5.77 0.80
N ARG A 73 6.71 -5.77 1.82
CA ARG A 73 6.81 -4.85 2.96
C ARG A 73 8.07 -5.06 3.78
N PHE A 74 8.55 -6.30 3.88
CA PHE A 74 9.83 -6.61 4.51
C PHE A 74 11.00 -6.05 3.69
N ASP A 75 11.02 -6.30 2.38
CA ASP A 75 12.06 -5.75 1.48
C ASP A 75 12.10 -4.22 1.52
N GLU A 76 10.94 -3.55 1.58
CA GLU A 76 10.89 -2.10 1.74
C GLU A 76 11.55 -1.60 3.04
N LEU A 77 11.27 -2.27 4.16
CA LEU A 77 11.87 -1.89 5.43
C LEU A 77 13.38 -2.15 5.43
N ASP A 78 13.83 -3.29 4.91
CA ASP A 78 15.25 -3.62 4.71
C ASP A 78 15.95 -2.52 3.89
N PHE A 79 15.34 -2.09 2.79
CA PHE A 79 15.83 -0.96 2.00
C PHE A 79 15.96 0.33 2.83
N ILE A 80 14.96 0.64 3.66
CA ILE A 80 14.97 1.83 4.51
C ILE A 80 16.10 1.76 5.55
N TRP A 81 16.30 0.60 6.20
CA TRP A 81 17.37 0.43 7.18
C TRP A 81 18.74 0.63 6.54
N GLN A 82 18.99 -0.01 5.40
CA GLN A 82 20.27 0.10 4.71
C GLN A 82 20.53 1.51 4.16
N SER A 83 19.50 2.14 3.56
CA SER A 83 19.65 3.51 3.01
C SER A 83 19.84 4.59 4.07
N THR A 84 19.44 4.33 5.32
CA THR A 84 19.61 5.25 6.45
C THR A 84 20.85 4.98 7.29
N ALA A 85 21.51 3.82 7.13
CA ALA A 85 22.69 3.43 7.90
C ALA A 85 23.83 4.47 7.82
N ARG A 86 24.12 4.98 6.62
CA ARG A 86 25.15 6.03 6.41
C ARG A 86 24.85 7.36 7.10
N TYR A 87 23.63 7.55 7.59
CA TYR A 87 23.19 8.72 8.33
C TYR A 87 23.13 8.47 9.85
N GLY A 88 23.70 7.35 10.31
CA GLY A 88 23.76 7.00 11.73
C GLY A 88 22.60 6.14 12.22
N ASN A 89 21.80 5.54 11.34
CA ASN A 89 20.80 4.57 11.76
C ASN A 89 21.48 3.26 12.20
N THR A 90 21.24 2.84 13.44
CA THR A 90 21.68 1.55 14.00
C THR A 90 20.54 0.53 14.08
N GLU A 91 19.32 0.92 13.75
CA GLU A 91 18.14 0.07 13.77
C GLU A 91 18.10 -0.84 12.53
N ASN A 92 17.89 -2.14 12.75
CA ASN A 92 17.87 -3.17 11.70
C ASN A 92 16.55 -3.96 11.62
N LYS A 93 15.58 -3.64 12.48
CA LYS A 93 14.27 -4.30 12.54
C LYS A 93 13.18 -3.35 12.98
N ARG A 94 11.94 -3.72 12.67
CA ARG A 94 10.74 -2.99 13.12
C ARG A 94 10.43 -3.32 14.59
N ILE A 95 10.35 -2.30 15.44
CA ILE A 95 9.97 -2.38 16.86
C ILE A 95 8.73 -1.50 17.07
N ARG A 96 7.58 -2.12 17.37
CA ARG A 96 6.28 -1.42 17.44
C ARG A 96 6.00 -0.84 18.82
N SER A 97 6.54 -1.44 19.86
CA SER A 97 6.38 -1.01 21.24
C SER A 97 7.62 -1.31 22.06
N GLU A 98 7.76 -0.66 23.22
CA GLU A 98 8.86 -0.95 24.17
C GLU A 98 8.84 -2.41 24.68
N LYS A 99 7.70 -3.11 24.55
CA LYS A 99 7.61 -4.55 24.84
C LYS A 99 8.44 -5.39 23.88
N ASP A 100 8.66 -4.90 22.65
CA ASP A 100 9.42 -5.59 21.60
C ASP A 100 10.92 -5.23 21.62
N GLY A 101 11.33 -4.35 22.54
CA GLY A 101 12.68 -3.80 22.69
C GLY A 101 12.70 -2.27 22.62
N PRO A 102 13.89 -1.65 22.80
CA PRO A 102 14.03 -0.21 22.82
C PRO A 102 13.61 0.42 21.48
N VAL A 103 12.71 1.40 21.53
CA VAL A 103 12.21 2.08 20.33
C VAL A 103 13.21 3.15 19.88
N GLY A 104 13.98 2.84 18.84
CA GLY A 104 14.87 3.80 18.17
C GLY A 104 14.13 4.91 17.42
N TYR A 105 14.88 5.90 16.94
CA TYR A 105 14.34 7.12 16.36
C TYR A 105 13.51 6.86 15.09
N LEU A 106 14.00 6.05 14.16
CA LEU A 106 13.29 5.72 12.92
C LEU A 106 12.06 4.87 13.21
N ASN A 107 12.14 3.90 14.12
CA ASN A 107 10.97 3.16 14.59
C ASN A 107 9.92 4.08 15.24
N LYS A 108 10.33 5.09 16.00
CA LYS A 108 9.42 6.10 16.56
C LYS A 108 8.67 6.87 15.48
N LEU A 109 9.36 7.32 14.42
CA LEU A 109 8.71 7.98 13.28
C LEU A 109 7.73 7.04 12.56
N LEU A 110 8.11 5.78 12.36
CA LEU A 110 7.25 4.75 11.75
C LEU A 110 6.01 4.43 12.62
N ASN A 111 6.16 4.44 13.95
CA ASN A 111 5.04 4.27 14.90
C ASN A 111 4.06 5.44 14.79
N ILE A 112 4.56 6.69 14.80
CA ILE A 112 3.74 7.90 14.65
C ILE A 112 2.97 7.86 13.34
N HIS A 113 3.64 7.59 12.22
CA HIS A 113 2.98 7.51 10.93
C HIS A 113 1.95 6.37 10.88
N GLY A 114 2.25 5.20 11.45
CA GLY A 114 1.32 4.09 11.52
C GLY A 114 0.05 4.40 12.34
N ALA A 115 0.19 5.13 13.44
CA ALA A 115 -0.94 5.60 14.24
C ALA A 115 -1.80 6.59 13.44
N ILE A 116 -1.18 7.58 12.78
CA ILE A 116 -1.89 8.54 11.93
C ILE A 116 -2.66 7.84 10.81
N LEU A 117 -2.07 6.86 10.13
CA LEU A 117 -2.78 6.10 9.10
C LEU A 117 -3.99 5.35 9.66
N ARG A 118 -3.85 4.71 10.81
CA ARG A 118 -4.94 3.99 11.47
C ARG A 118 -6.09 4.92 11.79
N ASP A 119 -5.80 6.02 12.48
CA ASP A 119 -6.84 6.98 12.90
C ASP A 119 -7.53 7.58 11.67
N TYR A 120 -6.76 7.92 10.63
CA TYR A 120 -7.29 8.45 9.39
C TYR A 120 -8.20 7.45 8.66
N ALA A 121 -7.77 6.18 8.57
CA ALA A 121 -8.49 5.13 7.89
C ALA A 121 -9.85 4.84 8.55
N VAL A 122 -9.85 4.63 9.87
CA VAL A 122 -11.06 4.34 10.65
C VAL A 122 -12.06 5.51 10.57
N CYS A 123 -11.58 6.75 10.59
CA CYS A 123 -12.46 7.92 10.57
C CYS A 123 -13.07 8.22 9.20
N LEU A 124 -12.32 8.02 8.10
CA LEU A 124 -12.70 8.55 6.78
C LEU A 124 -13.00 7.48 5.73
N TYR A 125 -12.51 6.25 5.93
CA TYR A 125 -12.68 5.16 4.98
C TYR A 125 -13.22 3.91 5.67
N PRO A 126 -14.35 4.01 6.40
CA PRO A 126 -14.90 2.89 7.13
C PRO A 126 -15.26 1.77 6.14
N MET A 127 -15.00 0.52 6.45
CA MET A 127 -15.28 -0.59 5.53
C MET A 127 -16.36 -1.49 6.13
N PRO A 128 -17.19 -2.16 5.31
CA PRO A 128 -18.15 -3.13 5.84
C PRO A 128 -17.39 -4.28 6.51
N THR A 129 -18.00 -4.90 7.51
CA THR A 129 -17.38 -6.04 8.19
C THR A 129 -17.13 -7.18 7.17
N PRO A 130 -15.90 -7.70 7.07
CA PRO A 130 -15.59 -8.84 6.21
C PRO A 130 -16.34 -10.11 6.63
N GLU A 131 -16.56 -11.01 5.68
CA GLU A 131 -17.20 -12.31 5.90
C GLU A 131 -16.14 -13.42 5.99
N GLU A 132 -16.48 -14.56 6.61
CA GLU A 132 -15.62 -15.74 6.58
C GLU A 132 -15.73 -16.39 5.19
N ILE A 133 -14.65 -16.29 4.40
CA ILE A 133 -14.59 -16.77 3.00
C ILE A 133 -13.89 -18.13 2.90
N GLY A 134 -13.46 -18.71 4.01
CA GLY A 134 -12.82 -20.02 4.05
C GLY A 134 -11.96 -20.24 5.30
N GLN A 135 -11.15 -21.30 5.28
CA GLN A 135 -10.30 -21.69 6.40
C GLN A 135 -8.90 -22.11 5.93
N ARG A 136 -7.88 -21.75 6.72
CA ARG A 136 -6.49 -22.21 6.56
C ARG A 136 -6.11 -23.07 7.77
N GLY A 137 -6.35 -24.37 7.65
CA GLY A 137 -6.29 -25.27 8.81
C GLY A 137 -7.41 -24.94 9.78
N THR A 138 -7.07 -24.54 11.01
CA THR A 138 -8.05 -24.12 12.03
C THR A 138 -8.30 -22.61 12.07
N VAL A 139 -7.62 -21.83 11.22
CA VAL A 139 -7.70 -20.37 11.23
C VAL A 139 -8.71 -19.90 10.18
N PRO A 140 -9.78 -19.17 10.54
CA PRO A 140 -10.71 -18.62 9.58
C PRO A 140 -10.03 -17.55 8.71
N ILE A 141 -10.38 -17.53 7.43
CA ILE A 141 -9.97 -16.52 6.46
C ILE A 141 -11.12 -15.55 6.29
N TRP A 142 -10.85 -14.27 6.57
CA TRP A 142 -11.83 -13.20 6.45
C TRP A 142 -11.59 -12.39 5.20
N GLY A 143 -12.65 -11.99 4.51
CA GLY A 143 -12.53 -11.27 3.26
C GLY A 143 -13.83 -10.74 2.71
N TYR A 144 -13.77 -10.30 1.46
CA TYR A 144 -14.93 -9.86 0.69
C TYR A 144 -15.09 -10.75 -0.53
N GLU A 145 -16.32 -11.19 -0.78
CA GLU A 145 -16.66 -11.84 -2.03
C GLU A 145 -16.62 -10.82 -3.18
N GLY A 146 -15.75 -11.10 -4.15
CA GLY A 146 -15.66 -10.32 -5.37
C GLY A 146 -16.56 -10.89 -6.47
N ASN A 147 -16.70 -10.15 -7.56
CA ASN A 147 -17.35 -10.68 -8.76
C ASN A 147 -16.54 -11.82 -9.40
N ASN A 148 -17.11 -12.44 -10.44
CA ASN A 148 -16.50 -13.52 -11.22
C ASN A 148 -15.13 -13.21 -11.86
N LYS A 149 -14.65 -11.96 -11.80
CA LYS A 149 -13.32 -11.54 -12.30
C LYS A 149 -12.29 -11.38 -11.19
N LEU A 150 -12.72 -11.20 -9.95
CA LEU A 150 -11.87 -10.97 -8.79
C LEU A 150 -11.75 -12.22 -7.91
N GLY A 151 -12.84 -12.98 -7.77
CA GLY A 151 -12.95 -14.02 -6.75
C GLY A 151 -12.96 -13.43 -5.34
N SER A 152 -12.90 -14.28 -4.31
CA SER A 152 -12.82 -13.84 -2.93
C SER A 152 -11.47 -13.16 -2.64
N VAL A 153 -11.51 -12.07 -1.86
CA VAL A 153 -10.35 -11.24 -1.53
C VAL A 153 -10.12 -11.28 -0.02
N GLU A 154 -9.01 -11.87 0.41
CA GLU A 154 -8.60 -11.94 1.82
C GLU A 154 -8.23 -10.55 2.36
N THR A 155 -8.66 -10.27 3.59
CA THR A 155 -8.26 -9.09 4.37
C THR A 155 -7.15 -9.47 5.34
N ALA A 156 -6.03 -8.73 5.35
CA ALA A 156 -4.90 -9.09 6.21
C ALA A 156 -5.15 -8.72 7.68
N HIS A 157 -6.07 -7.79 7.95
CA HIS A 157 -6.42 -7.33 9.30
C HIS A 157 -7.66 -8.03 9.88
N GLY A 158 -8.13 -9.11 9.23
CA GLY A 158 -9.26 -9.91 9.68
C GLY A 158 -10.56 -9.10 9.76
N PRO A 159 -11.53 -9.49 10.62
CA PRO A 159 -12.84 -8.87 10.64
C PRO A 159 -12.86 -7.51 11.36
N THR A 160 -11.76 -7.12 12.01
CA THR A 160 -11.76 -6.02 12.98
C THR A 160 -11.41 -4.66 12.39
N LEU A 161 -10.49 -4.62 11.43
CA LEU A 161 -9.93 -3.36 10.90
C LEU A 161 -9.57 -3.44 9.40
N PRO A 162 -10.50 -3.86 8.53
CA PRO A 162 -10.28 -3.89 7.07
C PRO A 162 -9.89 -2.53 6.45
N GLU A 163 -10.18 -1.41 7.12
CA GLU A 163 -9.77 -0.07 6.68
C GLU A 163 -8.24 0.06 6.60
N LEU A 164 -7.51 -0.74 7.39
CA LEU A 164 -6.06 -0.77 7.36
C LEU A 164 -5.52 -1.44 6.10
N ASP A 165 -6.24 -2.39 5.51
CA ASP A 165 -5.88 -2.99 4.23
C ASP A 165 -6.03 -1.96 3.10
N PHE A 166 -7.05 -1.12 3.17
CA PHE A 166 -7.25 -0.02 2.21
C PHE A 166 -6.17 1.06 2.32
N ILE A 167 -5.92 1.60 3.53
CA ILE A 167 -4.98 2.71 3.71
C ILE A 167 -3.53 2.32 3.42
N ASP A 168 -3.23 1.02 3.41
CA ASP A 168 -1.90 0.48 3.10
C ASP A 168 -1.42 0.79 1.69
N MET A 169 -2.33 1.20 0.81
CA MET A 169 -2.01 1.82 -0.47
C MET A 169 -1.00 2.97 -0.35
N ILE A 170 -1.11 3.82 0.69
CA ILE A 170 -0.24 4.98 0.85
C ILE A 170 0.90 4.79 1.86
N ARG A 171 0.96 3.62 2.52
CA ARG A 171 1.94 3.33 3.58
C ARG A 171 3.38 3.52 3.12
N SER A 172 3.70 3.16 1.89
CA SER A 172 5.05 3.26 1.33
C SER A 172 5.54 4.72 1.20
N HIS A 173 4.63 5.63 0.85
CA HIS A 173 4.94 7.06 0.76
C HIS A 173 5.31 7.64 2.13
N GLY A 174 4.62 7.19 3.19
CA GLY A 174 4.89 7.63 4.55
C GLY A 174 6.12 6.98 5.18
N ARG A 175 6.40 5.71 4.89
CA ARG A 175 7.68 5.08 5.26
C ARG A 175 8.87 5.82 4.64
N ASN A 176 8.74 6.23 3.38
CA ASN A 176 9.73 7.08 2.73
C ASN A 176 9.84 8.48 3.37
N LEU A 177 8.73 9.06 3.82
CA LEU A 177 8.75 10.31 4.59
C LEU A 177 9.47 10.13 5.93
N CYS A 178 9.25 9.01 6.63
CA CYS A 178 9.97 8.67 7.87
C CYS A 178 11.48 8.62 7.64
N ALA A 179 11.94 7.96 6.57
CA ALA A 179 13.37 7.91 6.22
C ALA A 179 13.95 9.31 5.94
N LYS A 180 13.21 10.18 5.23
CA LYS A 180 13.64 11.58 5.00
C LYS A 180 13.69 12.40 6.29
N ALA A 181 12.69 12.23 7.15
CA ALA A 181 12.62 12.90 8.44
C ALA A 181 13.77 12.46 9.37
N PHE A 182 14.12 11.16 9.35
CA PHE A 182 15.29 10.63 10.04
C PHE A 182 16.58 11.31 9.55
N ILE A 183 16.81 11.30 8.23
CA ILE A 183 18.01 11.90 7.62
C ILE A 183 18.11 13.40 7.95
N SER A 184 16.97 14.09 7.96
CA SER A 184 16.89 15.52 8.23
C SER A 184 16.78 15.85 9.72
N ARG A 185 16.86 14.84 10.61
CA ARG A 185 16.75 14.97 12.07
C ARG A 185 15.51 15.76 12.52
N VAL A 186 14.37 15.54 11.85
CA VAL A 186 13.09 16.22 12.16
C VAL A 186 12.53 15.66 13.46
N ASP A 187 12.32 16.52 14.46
CA ASP A 187 11.75 16.13 15.75
C ASP A 187 10.43 15.33 15.59
N PRO A 188 10.21 14.24 16.36
CA PRO A 188 9.02 13.41 16.21
C PRO A 188 7.69 14.15 16.45
N LYS A 189 7.67 15.18 17.30
CA LYS A 189 6.46 16.01 17.51
C LYS A 189 6.13 16.80 16.25
N GLU A 190 7.14 17.39 15.60
CA GLU A 190 6.98 18.10 14.33
C GLU A 190 6.68 17.14 13.16
N PHE A 191 7.26 15.94 13.17
CA PHE A 191 7.01 14.90 12.16
C PHE A 191 5.52 14.59 11.98
N SER A 192 4.75 14.57 13.06
CA SER A 192 3.30 14.29 13.03
C SER A 192 2.55 15.25 12.09
N LYS A 193 2.95 16.53 12.05
CA LYS A 193 2.36 17.53 11.14
C LYS A 193 2.67 17.20 9.68
N TYR A 194 3.90 16.80 9.37
CA TYR A 194 4.29 16.43 8.00
C TYR A 194 3.61 15.14 7.54
N ALA A 195 3.49 14.14 8.41
CA ALA A 195 2.78 12.89 8.14
C ALA A 195 1.30 13.17 7.85
N LEU A 196 0.63 13.95 8.70
CA LEU A 196 -0.77 14.33 8.49
C LEU A 196 -0.96 15.12 7.18
N LEU A 197 -0.07 16.06 6.89
CA LEU A 197 -0.09 16.81 5.63
C LEU A 197 0.09 15.90 4.41
N GLN A 198 0.94 14.87 4.50
CA GLN A 198 1.10 13.89 3.42
C GLN A 198 -0.16 13.06 3.24
N VAL A 199 -0.75 12.55 4.31
CA VAL A 199 -2.00 11.78 4.25
C VAL A 199 -3.13 12.61 3.65
N ARG A 200 -3.33 13.85 4.12
CA ARG A 200 -4.32 14.79 3.58
C ARG A 200 -4.11 15.08 2.09
N ARG A 201 -2.86 15.22 1.67
CA ARG A 201 -2.50 15.42 0.26
C ARG A 201 -2.84 14.20 -0.59
N LEU A 202 -2.73 13.00 -0.03
CA LEU A 202 -3.07 11.76 -0.71
C LEU A 202 -4.57 11.42 -0.61
N SER A 203 -5.37 12.16 0.17
CA SER A 203 -6.79 11.87 0.38
C SER A 203 -7.60 11.92 -0.90
N ALA A 204 -7.40 12.91 -1.76
CA ALA A 204 -8.11 12.94 -3.04
C ALA A 204 -7.86 11.68 -3.90
N PHE A 205 -6.70 11.05 -3.75
CA PHE A 205 -6.41 9.78 -4.41
C PHE A 205 -7.06 8.59 -3.69
N LEU A 206 -7.05 8.60 -2.36
CA LEU A 206 -7.76 7.61 -1.54
C LEU A 206 -9.27 7.65 -1.83
N ASP A 207 -9.89 8.83 -1.80
CA ASP A 207 -11.29 9.05 -2.11
C ASP A 207 -11.65 8.46 -3.47
N TYR A 208 -10.83 8.71 -4.50
CA TYR A 208 -11.02 8.16 -5.84
C TYR A 208 -10.96 6.63 -5.91
N VAL A 209 -10.10 6.00 -5.11
CA VAL A 209 -10.04 4.54 -5.05
C VAL A 209 -11.24 4.00 -4.28
N TYR A 210 -11.57 4.63 -3.15
CA TYR A 210 -12.61 4.22 -2.22
C TYR A 210 -14.01 4.32 -2.83
N THR A 211 -14.33 5.42 -3.52
CA THR A 211 -15.66 5.62 -4.14
C THR A 211 -15.74 5.07 -5.57
N GLY A 212 -14.80 4.23 -5.98
CA GLY A 212 -14.80 3.69 -7.35
C GLY A 212 -14.56 4.71 -8.46
N GLY A 213 -14.33 5.99 -8.15
CA GLY A 213 -14.13 7.09 -9.10
C GLY A 213 -15.10 8.26 -8.94
N ASP A 214 -16.14 8.11 -8.12
CA ASP A 214 -17.19 9.14 -7.97
C ASP A 214 -16.73 10.44 -7.29
N ALA A 215 -15.70 10.36 -6.44
CA ALA A 215 -15.11 11.47 -5.73
C ALA A 215 -13.59 11.45 -5.85
N GLY A 216 -12.94 12.55 -5.46
CA GLY A 216 -11.49 12.66 -5.54
C GLY A 216 -10.95 12.73 -6.97
N HIS A 217 -9.69 12.40 -7.16
CA HIS A 217 -9.07 12.36 -8.48
C HIS A 217 -7.91 11.36 -8.57
N TRP A 218 -7.79 10.73 -9.74
CA TRP A 218 -6.70 9.82 -10.01
C TRP A 218 -5.34 10.53 -10.05
N GLY A 219 -4.36 9.93 -9.39
CA GLY A 219 -2.97 10.39 -9.39
C GLY A 219 -2.69 11.54 -8.42
N PHE A 220 -1.45 11.57 -7.95
CA PHE A 220 -0.91 12.64 -7.11
C PHE A 220 0.18 13.38 -7.87
N LYS A 221 -0.14 14.47 -8.59
CA LYS A 221 0.90 15.33 -9.18
C LYS A 221 0.52 16.81 -9.17
N ARG A 222 1.34 17.61 -8.47
CA ARG A 222 1.59 19.01 -8.86
C ARG A 222 1.99 19.01 -10.35
N PRO A 223 1.30 19.72 -11.24
CA PRO A 223 1.67 19.76 -12.65
C PRO A 223 3.00 20.49 -12.78
N ARG A 224 3.99 19.85 -13.41
CA ARG A 224 5.28 20.50 -13.72
C ARG A 224 5.19 21.48 -14.91
N ASN A 225 4.14 21.40 -15.75
CA ASN A 225 3.87 22.30 -16.88
C ASN A 225 2.47 22.02 -17.53
N ARG A 226 2.04 22.87 -18.50
CA ARG A 226 0.74 22.76 -19.22
C ARG A 226 0.55 21.43 -19.97
N ALA A 227 1.63 20.82 -20.47
CA ALA A 227 1.59 19.51 -21.12
C ALA A 227 1.32 18.37 -20.11
N ALA A 228 1.86 18.47 -18.88
CA ALA A 228 1.53 17.54 -17.80
C ALA A 228 0.06 17.67 -17.33
N LYS A 229 -0.55 18.87 -17.44
CA LYS A 229 -1.98 19.08 -17.16
C LYS A 229 -2.90 18.33 -18.14
N ARG A 230 -2.51 18.23 -19.43
CA ARG A 230 -3.24 17.43 -20.43
C ARG A 230 -3.01 15.91 -20.28
N ARG A 231 -1.82 15.48 -19.83
CA ARG A 231 -1.48 14.06 -19.57
C ARG A 231 -2.00 13.50 -18.24
N GLN A 232 -2.42 14.37 -17.31
CA GLN A 232 -3.07 14.01 -16.05
C GLN A 232 -4.56 13.68 -16.22
N GLN A 233 -5.11 13.82 -17.43
CA GLN A 233 -6.19 12.95 -17.88
C GLN A 233 -5.59 11.55 -18.03
N GLY A 234 -5.29 10.90 -16.90
CA GLY A 234 -4.89 9.51 -16.88
C GLY A 234 -6.01 8.65 -17.45
N PRO A 235 -5.72 7.42 -17.88
CA PRO A 235 -6.77 6.55 -18.37
C PRO A 235 -7.82 6.37 -17.28
N HIS A 236 -9.10 6.52 -17.66
CA HIS A 236 -10.24 6.31 -16.77
C HIS A 236 -10.08 4.98 -16.01
N ALA A 237 -10.64 4.85 -14.81
CA ALA A 237 -10.71 3.54 -14.14
C ALA A 237 -11.29 2.48 -15.10
N ASP A 238 -12.22 2.89 -15.95
CA ASP A 238 -12.79 2.10 -17.04
C ASP A 238 -11.82 1.79 -18.18
N GLN A 239 -10.78 2.59 -18.43
CA GLN A 239 -9.71 2.30 -19.40
C GLN A 239 -8.64 1.35 -18.85
N ILE A 240 -8.31 1.43 -17.55
CA ILE A 240 -7.43 0.42 -16.93
C ILE A 240 -8.19 -0.90 -16.80
N LEU A 241 -9.47 -0.84 -16.42
CA LEU A 241 -10.37 -1.99 -16.42
C LEU A 241 -10.57 -2.49 -17.85
N SER A 242 -10.79 -1.65 -18.87
CA SER A 242 -10.98 -2.11 -20.25
C SER A 242 -9.71 -2.72 -20.82
N VAL A 243 -8.51 -2.21 -20.54
CA VAL A 243 -7.26 -2.87 -20.99
C VAL A 243 -7.07 -4.23 -20.31
N LEU A 244 -7.49 -4.36 -19.04
CA LEU A 244 -7.50 -5.63 -18.31
C LEU A 244 -8.65 -6.57 -18.70
N LEU A 245 -9.68 -6.06 -19.39
CA LEU A 245 -10.87 -6.79 -19.84
C LEU A 245 -10.92 -7.04 -21.36
N ALA A 246 -10.15 -6.29 -22.16
CA ALA A 246 -10.17 -6.30 -23.63
C ALA A 246 -8.91 -6.92 -24.25
N SER A 247 -8.00 -7.45 -23.43
CA SER A 247 -6.90 -8.32 -23.89
C SER A 247 -7.29 -9.81 -23.84
N THR A 248 -8.57 -10.09 -24.05
CA THR A 248 -9.12 -11.42 -24.36
C THR A 248 -8.72 -11.83 -25.76
#